data_AF-A0A9J5ZUZ4-F1
#
_entry.id   AF-A0A9J5ZUZ4-F1
#
_cell.length_a   1.000
_cell.length_b   1.000
_cell.length_c   1.000
_cell.angle_alpha   90.00
_cell.angle_beta   90.00
_cell.angle_gamma   90.00
#
_symmetry.space_group_name_H-M   'P 1'
#
loop_
_entity.id
_entity.type
_entity.pdbx_description
1 polymer ?
#
loop_
_entity_poly.entity_id
_entity_poly.type
_entity_poly.pdbx_seq_one_letter_code
_entity_poly.pdbx_strand_id
1 'polypeptide(L)'
;MFGSIFEVPKSLAIDARSMDERAKVMGHLEACQTFEIAFMLHLMRDVLAITNELNKCLQKKEQDIANVMLPVEVAKRRLQVLRDDE
;
A
#
# COMPACT_ATOMS: atom_id res chain seq x y z
N MET A 1 -7.34 -1.74 7.07
CA MET A 1 -6.23 -1.59 8.04
C MET A 1 -6.42 -0.38 8.96
N PHE A 2 -7.06 0.70 8.50
CA PHE A 2 -7.04 1.98 9.22
C PHE A 2 -8.40 2.51 9.72
N GLY A 3 -9.43 1.66 9.85
CA GLY A 3 -10.78 2.12 10.24
C GLY A 3 -10.80 2.97 11.51
N SER A 4 -10.09 2.55 12.56
CA SER A 4 -9.97 3.30 13.81
C SER A 4 -9.23 4.64 13.68
N ILE A 5 -8.30 4.76 12.71
CA ILE A 5 -7.55 6.00 12.44
C ILE A 5 -8.47 7.08 11.86
N PHE A 6 -9.57 6.71 11.22
CA PHE A 6 -10.54 7.67 10.68
C PHE A 6 -11.70 7.94 11.63
N GLU A 7 -12.19 6.91 12.33
CA GLU A 7 -13.38 7.05 13.17
C GLU A 7 -13.12 7.84 14.46
N VAL A 8 -11.94 7.70 15.06
CA VAL A 8 -11.59 8.47 16.28
C VAL A 8 -11.47 9.97 15.99
N PRO A 9 -10.72 10.45 14.99
CA PRO A 9 -10.70 11.88 14.66
C PRO A 9 -12.05 12.42 14.19
N LYS A 10 -12.86 11.65 13.46
CA LYS A 10 -14.21 12.08 13.09
C LYS A 10 -15.09 12.34 14.31
N SER A 11 -15.10 11.43 15.29
CA SER A 11 -15.86 11.63 16.54
C SER A 11 -15.34 12.83 17.34
N LEU A 12 -14.02 12.98 17.46
CA LEU A 12 -13.40 14.14 18.11
C LEU A 12 -13.74 15.48 17.42
N ALA A 13 -13.88 15.49 16.08
CA ALA A 13 -14.27 16.70 15.35
C ALA A 13 -15.72 17.12 15.64
N ILE A 14 -16.59 16.16 15.97
CA ILE A 14 -17.98 16.39 16.38
C ILE A 14 -18.03 16.93 17.82
N ASP A 15 -17.19 16.38 18.70
CA ASP A 15 -17.14 16.74 20.13
C ASP A 15 -16.29 17.99 20.44
N ALA A 16 -15.69 18.62 19.43
CA ALA A 16 -14.81 19.76 19.58
C ALA A 16 -15.50 20.97 20.24
N ARG A 17 -14.86 21.56 21.24
CA ARG A 17 -15.42 22.69 22.03
C ARG A 17 -15.15 24.05 21.41
N SER A 18 -14.24 24.12 20.45
CA SER A 18 -13.87 25.36 19.76
C SER A 18 -13.58 25.14 18.28
N MET A 19 -13.65 26.22 17.50
CA MET A 19 -13.32 26.19 16.07
C MET A 19 -11.84 25.84 15.82
N ASP A 20 -10.92 26.27 16.70
CA ASP A 20 -9.49 25.95 16.61
C ASP A 20 -9.24 24.44 16.82
N GLU A 21 -9.87 23.85 17.84
CA GLU A 21 -9.81 22.41 18.10
C GLU A 21 -10.38 21.61 16.93
N ARG A 22 -11.54 22.02 16.41
CA ARG A 22 -12.15 21.38 15.24
C ARG A 22 -11.26 21.46 14.01
N ALA A 23 -10.65 22.62 13.74
CA ALA A 23 -9.75 22.80 12.60
C ALA A 23 -8.51 21.90 12.69
N LYS A 24 -7.92 21.77 13.90
CA LYS A 24 -6.80 20.85 14.14
C LYS A 24 -7.19 19.41 13.85
N VAL A 25 -8.31 18.93 14.40
CA VAL A 25 -8.76 17.55 14.19
C VAL A 25 -9.05 17.27 12.71
N MET A 26 -9.68 18.21 12.01
CA MET A 26 -9.91 18.11 10.57
C MET A 26 -8.60 18.03 9.78
N GLY A 27 -7.59 18.84 10.10
CA GLY A 27 -6.27 18.76 9.48
C GLY A 27 -5.58 17.40 9.70
N HIS A 28 -5.75 16.79 10.87
CA HIS A 28 -5.23 15.44 11.14
C HIS A 28 -5.98 14.38 10.32
N LEU A 29 -7.31 14.52 10.21
CA LEU A 29 -8.12 13.62 9.39
C LEU A 29 -7.70 13.67 7.91
N GLU A 30 -7.49 14.87 7.36
CA GLU A 30 -7.00 15.07 5.99
C GLU A 30 -5.60 14.48 5.80
N ALA A 31 -4.71 14.65 6.79
CA ALA A 31 -3.38 14.04 6.76
C ALA A 31 -3.46 12.51 6.74
N CYS A 32 -4.32 11.91 7.56
CA CYS A 32 -4.55 10.46 7.57
C CYS A 32 -5.09 9.95 6.23
N GLN A 33 -6.02 10.68 5.59
CA GLN A 33 -6.58 10.31 4.29
C GLN A 33 -5.51 10.38 3.19
N THR A 34 -4.74 11.46 3.19
CA THR A 34 -3.64 11.64 2.22
C THR A 34 -2.57 10.57 2.40
N PHE A 35 -2.24 10.23 3.65
CA PHE A 35 -1.31 9.15 3.95
C PHE A 35 -1.81 7.80 3.46
N GLU A 36 -3.09 7.44 3.69
CA GLU A 36 -3.64 6.16 3.22
C GLU A 36 -3.52 6.02 1.70
N ILE A 37 -3.83 7.08 0.95
CA ILE A 37 -3.68 7.10 -0.50
C ILE A 37 -2.20 6.98 -0.91
N ALA A 38 -1.31 7.76 -0.29
CA ALA A 38 0.12 7.73 -0.59
C ALA A 38 0.73 6.36 -0.30
N PHE A 39 0.35 5.74 0.83
CA PHE A 39 0.75 4.39 1.21
C PHE A 39 0.25 3.35 0.21
N MET A 40 -1.02 3.39 -0.17
CA MET A 40 -1.57 2.50 -1.19
C MET A 40 -0.84 2.64 -2.53
N LEU A 41 -0.55 3.88 -2.96
CA LEU A 41 0.19 4.13 -4.19
C LEU A 41 1.62 3.58 -4.13
N HIS A 42 2.29 3.70 -2.98
CA HIS A 42 3.62 3.14 -2.76
C HIS A 42 3.60 1.61 -2.86
N LEU A 43 2.68 0.97 -2.14
CA LEU A 43 2.50 -0.49 -2.19
C LEU A 43 2.17 -0.98 -3.61
N MET A 44 1.25 -0.30 -4.30
CA MET A 44 0.90 -0.62 -5.69
C MET A 44 2.11 -0.52 -6.61
N ARG A 45 2.95 0.51 -6.45
CA ARG A 45 4.16 0.69 -7.25
C ARG A 45 5.11 -0.50 -7.08
N ASP A 46 5.31 -0.97 -5.87
CA ASP A 46 6.27 -2.05 -5.59
C ASP A 46 5.76 -3.40 -6.06
N VAL A 47 4.46 -3.69 -5.87
CA VAL A 47 3.79 -4.86 -6.47
C VAL A 47 3.88 -4.83 -7.99
N LEU A 48 3.61 -3.68 -8.63
CA LEU A 48 3.72 -3.51 -10.08
C LEU A 48 5.16 -3.70 -10.56
N ALA A 49 6.16 -3.22 -9.83
CA ALA A 49 7.56 -3.41 -10.19
C ALA A 49 7.94 -4.90 -10.21
N ILE A 50 7.60 -5.65 -9.15
CA ILE A 50 7.88 -7.09 -9.05
C ILE A 50 7.17 -7.86 -10.17
N THR A 51 5.89 -7.59 -10.39
CA THR A 51 5.08 -8.31 -11.39
C THR A 51 5.49 -7.96 -12.83
N ASN A 52 5.92 -6.73 -13.09
CA ASN A 52 6.45 -6.33 -14.40
C ASN A 52 7.80 -7.00 -14.72
N GLU A 53 8.70 -7.13 -13.74
CA GLU A 53 9.94 -7.89 -13.91
C GLU A 53 9.66 -9.35 -14.26
N LEU A 54 8.74 -10.00 -13.52
CA LEU A 54 8.28 -11.34 -13.83
C LEU A 54 7.71 -11.42 -15.26
N ASN A 55 6.80 -10.51 -15.63
CA ASN A 55 6.20 -10.47 -16.96
C ASN A 55 7.26 -10.36 -18.07
N LYS A 56 8.26 -9.49 -17.91
CA LYS A 56 9.37 -9.36 -18.86
C LYS A 56 10.20 -10.65 -18.97
N CYS A 57 10.45 -11.34 -17.85
CA CYS A 57 11.15 -12.62 -17.86
C CYS A 57 10.35 -13.70 -18.60
N LEU A 58 9.04 -13.77 -18.37
CA LEU A 58 8.14 -14.73 -19.01
C LEU A 58 8.04 -14.50 -20.52
N GLN A 59 7.85 -13.25 -20.95
CA GLN A 59 7.79 -12.88 -22.37
C GLN A 59 9.06 -13.21 -23.15
N LYS A 60 10.22 -13.31 -22.48
CA LYS A 60 11.51 -13.66 -23.10
C LYS A 60 11.77 -15.17 -23.19
N LYS A 61 11.00 -16.01 -22.48
CA LYS A 61 11.28 -17.45 -22.34
C LYS A 61 10.04 -18.29 -22.64
N GLU A 62 9.71 -18.43 -23.92
CA GLU A 62 8.60 -19.29 -24.36
C GLU A 62 8.98 -20.78 -24.51
N GLN A 63 10.24 -21.18 -24.36
CA GLN A 63 10.70 -22.54 -24.72
C GLN A 63 11.26 -23.41 -23.57
N ASP A 64 11.40 -22.90 -22.35
CA ASP A 64 12.04 -23.64 -21.24
C ASP A 64 11.26 -23.47 -19.93
N ILE A 65 10.25 -24.33 -19.76
CA ILE A 65 9.31 -24.31 -18.63
C ILE A 65 10.02 -24.47 -17.27
N ALA A 66 11.09 -25.25 -17.20
CA ALA A 66 11.87 -25.40 -15.97
C ALA A 66 12.58 -24.07 -15.58
N ASN A 67 13.00 -23.33 -16.59
CA ASN A 67 13.69 -22.04 -16.45
C ASN A 67 12.74 -20.86 -16.18
N VAL A 68 11.43 -21.09 -16.33
CA VAL A 68 10.34 -20.15 -15.96
C VAL A 68 10.03 -20.17 -14.46
N MET A 69 10.25 -21.29 -13.77
CA MET A 69 9.92 -21.41 -12.35
C MET A 69 10.80 -20.52 -11.44
N LEU A 70 12.06 -20.27 -11.84
CA LEU A 70 12.98 -19.41 -11.08
C LEU A 70 12.45 -17.96 -10.93
N PRO A 71 12.10 -17.24 -12.01
CA PRO A 71 11.44 -15.94 -11.90
C PRO A 71 10.18 -15.92 -11.03
N VAL A 72 9.35 -16.97 -11.12
CA VAL A 72 8.10 -17.08 -10.35
C VAL A 72 8.41 -17.18 -8.85
N GLU A 73 9.34 -18.04 -8.45
CA GLU A 73 9.73 -18.19 -7.04
C GLU A 73 10.38 -16.91 -6.48
N VAL A 74 11.17 -16.20 -7.29
CA VAL A 74 11.74 -14.89 -6.90
C VAL A 74 10.64 -13.86 -6.68
N ALA A 75 9.69 -13.74 -7.62
CA ALA A 75 8.59 -12.78 -7.50
C ALA A 75 7.71 -13.10 -6.28
N LYS A 76 7.39 -14.38 -6.07
CA LYS A 76 6.64 -14.86 -4.91
C LYS A 76 7.34 -14.51 -3.59
N ARG A 77 8.65 -14.76 -3.48
CA ARG A 77 9.42 -14.41 -2.28
C ARG A 77 9.40 -12.92 -2.02
N ARG A 78 9.57 -12.08 -3.05
CA ARG A 78 9.56 -10.62 -2.89
C ARG A 78 8.19 -10.09 -2.46
N LEU A 79 7.11 -10.61 -3.02
CA LEU A 79 5.75 -10.27 -2.59
C LEU A 79 5.46 -10.74 -1.15
N GLN A 80 5.99 -11.90 -0.77
CA GLN A 80 5.89 -12.41 0.60
C GLN A 80 6.63 -11.49 1.58
N VAL A 81 7.87 -11.11 1.28
CA VAL A 81 8.65 -10.15 2.07
C VAL A 81 7.90 -8.82 2.19
N LEU A 82 7.39 -8.28 1.07
CA LEU A 82 6.61 -7.04 1.06
C LEU A 82 5.38 -7.12 1.99
N ARG A 83 4.68 -8.26 2.02
CA ARG A 83 3.52 -8.46 2.89
C ARG A 83 3.88 -8.63 4.37
N ASP A 84 5.04 -9.23 4.65
CA ASP A 84 5.45 -9.54 6.02
C ASP A 84 6.22 -8.36 6.67
N ASP A 85 6.87 -7.50 5.87
CA ASP A 85 7.67 -6.35 6.32
C ASP A 85 6.93 -4.99 6.33
N GLU A 86 5.79 -4.86 5.62
CA GLU A 86 4.90 -3.67 5.66
C GLU A 86 3.62 -3.90 6.48
#